data_AF-A0A372NBH4-F1
#
_entry.id   AF-A0A372NBH4-F1
#
_cell.length_a   1.000
_cell.length_b   1.000
_cell.length_c   1.000
_cell.angle_alpha   90.00
_cell.angle_beta   90.00
_cell.angle_gamma   90.00
#
_symmetry.space_group_name_H-M   'P 1'
#
loop_
_entity.id
_entity.type
_entity.pdbx_description
1 polymer ?
#
loop_
_entity_poly.entity_id
_entity_poly.type
_entity_poly.pdbx_seq_one_letter_code
_entity_poly.pdbx_strand_id
1 'polypeptide(L)'
;MHVFNPSNTVDRCLGVYVNFLDEFTEYFDLYDQSEYYYNYTILYCYAKVFDLLDDANRDGVLTIKLATETEIVKKITLRFDIKPSKYETIDSFVSLASFLRRHCRKLRDAALSGSSETPEIILMISGIEFADWVCSKLRETDVLTSDGANYFIKISVDDAHLASPDSQKRINNILYRSQAPIFWNIAYVEGQFDPFAIDNRMKYVTAHDREFVDLNYRDEPREFSFICEKIFEIRVTKELASVATEQPSDGPVDLKSYIGRLSFEEMFERMLAKSKKRSVLDSLNEYKEAIAGAMDRPNKVKSYQAFLASCIFPSISELRNFLDQRTSEQIDNYFRQKGAAALAVGARRLELSVPYEGFNTLMYLADGCLRDFLSLCSELFELDQERPPAKRAFFHGDHLPTELQTRAFTSYAKKYSAGLHDPRQPYSRELSKLIRGLGHLTYLLQTEDYRIASLLPDRGIFRIDFEPSQRSLFLEEDRAYERLVREILKEAVYTGAARIEDGSIGISTTIDLRLAGVLSPELQLAPRKPFRISSISYLQLRDLISPQSGMEAEDWSYRVYNQLSENIPSEIAHETLNPRML
;
A
#
# COMPACT_ATOMS: atom_id res chain seq x y z
N MET A 1 -23.87 8.53 7.67
CA MET A 1 -23.22 8.92 8.94
C MET A 1 -22.82 7.67 9.69
N HIS A 2 -21.55 7.51 10.08
CA HIS A 2 -21.12 6.37 10.90
C HIS A 2 -20.61 6.89 12.24
N VAL A 3 -21.27 6.48 13.33
CA VAL A 3 -20.85 6.73 14.70
C VAL A 3 -19.95 5.56 15.11
N PHE A 4 -18.65 5.79 15.23
CA PHE A 4 -17.72 4.82 15.83
C PHE A 4 -17.81 4.95 17.37
N ASN A 5 -17.93 3.82 18.08
CA ASN A 5 -18.14 3.80 19.52
C ASN A 5 -17.14 2.89 20.24
N PRO A 6 -16.13 3.46 20.91
CA PRO A 6 -15.44 2.79 21.99
C PRO A 6 -15.48 3.62 23.28
N SER A 7 -16.28 3.15 24.25
CA SER A 7 -16.21 3.43 25.70
C SER A 7 -16.86 4.71 26.30
N ASN A 8 -17.42 4.48 27.50
CA ASN A 8 -18.40 5.21 28.33
C ASN A 8 -18.19 6.71 28.70
N THR A 9 -17.42 7.47 27.93
CA THR A 9 -17.54 8.94 27.86
C THR A 9 -17.30 9.31 26.39
N VAL A 10 -18.33 9.17 25.56
CA VAL A 10 -18.17 9.14 24.11
C VAL A 10 -18.13 10.55 23.55
N ASP A 11 -16.91 11.05 23.32
CA ASP A 11 -16.66 12.10 22.35
C ASP A 11 -17.11 11.61 20.97
N ARG A 12 -18.18 12.18 20.42
CA ARG A 12 -18.72 11.78 19.11
C ARG A 12 -18.07 12.61 18.01
N CYS A 13 -17.81 12.05 16.84
CA CYS A 13 -17.20 12.78 15.73
C CYS A 13 -18.13 12.85 14.52
N LEU A 14 -18.24 14.04 13.93
CA LEU A 14 -18.79 14.28 12.60
C LEU A 14 -17.63 14.51 11.62
N GLY A 15 -17.68 13.94 10.43
CA GLY A 15 -16.56 13.95 9.49
C GLY A 15 -16.85 14.78 8.23
N VAL A 16 -15.92 15.65 7.87
CA VAL A 16 -15.79 16.25 6.53
C VAL A 16 -14.60 15.61 5.84
N TYR A 17 -14.79 15.07 4.64
CA TYR A 17 -13.70 14.56 3.81
C TYR A 17 -13.53 15.45 2.58
N VAL A 18 -12.29 15.80 2.28
CA VAL A 18 -11.90 16.60 1.12
C VAL A 18 -10.74 15.91 0.42
N ASN A 19 -10.93 15.51 -0.84
CA ASN A 19 -9.85 15.00 -1.67
C ASN A 19 -9.10 16.19 -2.27
N PHE A 20 -7.77 16.24 -2.09
CA PHE A 20 -6.99 17.38 -2.55
C PHE A 20 -6.81 17.43 -4.08
N LEU A 21 -6.76 16.27 -4.75
CA LEU A 21 -6.69 16.16 -6.21
C LEU A 21 -7.93 16.72 -6.87
N ASP A 22 -9.11 16.19 -6.50
CA ASP A 22 -10.39 16.52 -7.13
C ASP A 22 -10.72 18.02 -7.05
N GLU A 23 -10.23 18.70 -6.01
CA GLU A 23 -10.62 20.06 -5.68
C GLU A 23 -9.52 21.10 -5.90
N PHE A 24 -8.24 20.71 -5.94
CA PHE A 24 -7.13 21.69 -5.90
C PHE A 24 -5.94 21.49 -6.84
N THR A 25 -5.74 20.33 -7.50
CA THR A 25 -4.47 20.09 -8.25
C THR A 25 -4.27 20.93 -9.52
N GLU A 26 -5.31 21.21 -10.32
CA GLU A 26 -5.16 22.06 -11.52
C GLU A 26 -4.73 23.51 -11.21
N TYR A 27 -4.77 23.91 -9.94
CA TYR A 27 -4.70 25.30 -9.52
C TYR A 27 -3.37 25.70 -8.89
N PHE A 28 -2.69 24.77 -8.22
CA PHE A 28 -1.46 25.07 -7.47
C PHE A 28 -0.24 25.23 -8.38
N ASP A 29 -0.15 24.49 -9.49
CA ASP A 29 0.98 24.57 -10.42
C ASP A 29 0.98 25.88 -11.25
N LEU A 30 -0.19 26.48 -11.49
CA LEU A 30 -0.30 27.71 -12.29
C LEU A 30 0.06 28.98 -11.51
N TYR A 31 0.00 28.95 -10.18
CA TYR A 31 0.10 30.12 -9.32
C TYR A 31 0.76 29.78 -7.97
N ASP A 32 2.01 29.34 -8.04
CA ASP A 32 2.85 28.85 -6.95
C ASP A 32 3.13 29.84 -5.79
N GLN A 33 2.39 30.96 -5.67
CA GLN A 33 2.69 32.01 -4.68
C GLN A 33 1.49 32.72 -4.04
N SER A 34 0.24 32.37 -4.36
CA SER A 34 -0.88 33.22 -3.92
C SER A 34 -1.53 32.74 -2.61
N GLU A 35 -1.57 33.64 -1.62
CA GLU A 35 -2.33 33.50 -0.36
C GLU A 35 -3.81 33.14 -0.60
N TYR A 36 -4.33 33.40 -1.81
CA TYR A 36 -5.70 33.13 -2.21
C TYR A 36 -6.06 31.64 -2.21
N TYR A 37 -5.21 30.74 -2.69
CA TYR A 37 -5.54 29.30 -2.75
C TYR A 37 -5.59 28.66 -1.37
N TYR A 38 -4.75 29.15 -0.48
CA TYR A 38 -4.79 28.76 0.91
C TYR A 38 -6.09 29.20 1.58
N ASN A 39 -6.50 30.46 1.38
CA ASN A 39 -7.78 30.96 1.88
C ASN A 39 -8.96 30.20 1.23
N TYR A 40 -8.89 29.91 -0.08
CA TYR A 40 -9.87 29.10 -0.79
C TYR A 40 -10.06 27.73 -0.15
N THR A 41 -8.97 27.01 0.12
CA THR A 41 -9.00 25.66 0.71
C THR A 41 -9.72 25.68 2.05
N ILE A 42 -9.36 26.64 2.92
CA ILE A 42 -9.99 26.76 4.23
C ILE A 42 -11.47 27.09 4.09
N LEU A 43 -11.82 28.12 3.32
CA LEU A 43 -13.22 28.53 3.14
C LEU A 43 -14.08 27.42 2.52
N TYR A 44 -13.51 26.63 1.62
CA TYR A 44 -14.18 25.47 1.04
C TYR A 44 -14.46 24.38 2.08
N CYS A 45 -13.45 24.02 2.89
CA CYS A 45 -13.62 23.07 3.99
C CYS A 45 -14.69 23.55 4.99
N TYR A 46 -14.69 24.84 5.35
CA TYR A 46 -15.70 25.39 6.25
C TYR A 46 -17.10 25.45 5.64
N ALA A 47 -17.22 25.65 4.33
CA ALA A 47 -18.51 25.51 3.65
C ALA A 47 -19.08 24.09 3.84
N LYS A 48 -18.23 23.06 3.71
CA LYS A 48 -18.62 21.66 3.98
C LYS A 48 -18.94 21.41 5.45
N VAL A 49 -18.24 22.07 6.38
CA VAL A 49 -18.58 22.02 7.81
C VAL A 49 -19.98 22.56 8.07
N PHE A 50 -20.34 23.69 7.46
CA PHE A 50 -21.68 24.26 7.62
C PHE A 50 -22.78 23.38 6.98
N ASP A 51 -22.53 22.81 5.80
CA ASP A 51 -23.45 21.82 5.20
C ASP A 51 -23.62 20.60 6.15
N LEU A 52 -22.53 20.09 6.74
CA LEU A 52 -22.56 18.97 7.69
C LEU A 52 -23.34 19.29 8.97
N LEU A 53 -23.22 20.51 9.50
CA LEU A 53 -23.97 20.95 10.68
C LEU A 53 -25.48 21.01 10.41
N ASP A 54 -25.87 21.50 9.23
CA ASP A 54 -27.28 21.49 8.81
C ASP A 54 -27.80 20.06 8.64
N ASP A 55 -27.07 19.21 7.92
CA ASP A 55 -27.44 17.81 7.71
C ASP A 55 -27.58 17.06 9.04
N ALA A 56 -26.63 17.23 9.96
CA ALA A 56 -26.67 16.60 11.28
C ALA A 56 -27.85 17.11 12.13
N ASN A 57 -28.25 18.37 11.99
CA ASN A 57 -29.42 18.93 12.66
C ASN A 57 -30.73 18.37 12.06
N ARG A 58 -30.82 18.33 10.73
CA ARG A 58 -31.98 17.81 9.99
C ARG A 58 -32.21 16.32 10.26
N ASP A 59 -31.12 15.56 10.36
CA ASP A 59 -31.15 14.12 10.62
C ASP A 59 -31.31 13.79 12.12
N GLY A 60 -31.43 14.81 12.99
CA GLY A 60 -31.68 14.65 14.42
C GLY A 60 -30.47 14.15 15.23
N VAL A 61 -29.26 14.27 14.68
CA VAL A 61 -28.03 13.87 15.38
C VAL A 61 -27.50 14.98 16.28
N LEU A 62 -27.66 16.23 15.82
CA LEU A 62 -27.49 17.43 16.63
C LEU A 62 -28.85 18.10 16.83
N THR A 63 -29.01 18.81 17.94
CA THR A 63 -30.20 19.65 18.20
C THR A 63 -29.79 21.11 18.24
N ILE A 64 -29.69 21.74 17.07
CA ILE A 64 -29.27 23.13 16.93
C ILE A 64 -30.52 24.02 16.89
N LYS A 65 -30.67 24.90 17.89
CA LYS A 65 -31.77 25.87 17.88
C LYS A 65 -31.56 26.89 16.78
N LEU A 66 -32.60 27.14 15.97
CA LEU A 66 -32.59 28.12 14.89
C LEU A 66 -32.08 29.51 15.35
N ALA A 67 -32.45 29.95 16.55
CA ALA A 67 -31.98 31.21 17.11
C ALA A 67 -30.45 31.25 17.31
N THR A 68 -29.87 30.14 17.78
CA THR A 68 -28.42 29.99 17.98
C THR A 68 -27.68 29.95 16.64
N GLU A 69 -28.19 29.19 15.69
CA GLU A 69 -27.65 29.14 14.32
C GLU A 69 -27.65 30.54 13.69
N THR A 70 -28.79 31.23 13.71
CA THR A 70 -28.95 32.59 13.17
C THR A 70 -27.98 33.56 13.83
N GLU A 71 -27.79 33.45 15.15
CA GLU A 71 -26.85 34.28 15.89
C GLU A 71 -25.40 34.05 15.45
N ILE A 72 -24.99 32.79 15.30
CA ILE A 72 -23.63 32.45 14.84
C ILE A 72 -23.40 32.99 13.43
N VAL A 73 -24.31 32.71 12.50
CA VAL A 73 -24.21 33.16 11.12
C VAL A 73 -24.12 34.68 11.06
N LYS A 74 -24.99 35.40 11.79
CA LYS A 74 -24.96 36.87 11.87
C LYS A 74 -23.63 37.40 12.39
N LYS A 75 -23.05 36.76 13.42
CA LYS A 75 -21.75 37.17 13.96
C LYS A 75 -20.62 36.89 12.95
N ILE A 76 -20.65 35.77 12.21
CA ILE A 76 -19.69 35.48 11.13
C ILE A 76 -19.79 36.54 10.05
N THR A 77 -21.00 36.80 9.54
CA THR A 77 -21.20 37.74 8.43
C THR A 77 -20.78 39.15 8.81
N LEU A 78 -21.02 39.56 10.06
CA LEU A 78 -20.60 40.86 10.57
C LEU A 78 -19.07 40.96 10.72
N ARG A 79 -18.42 39.92 11.27
CA ARG A 79 -16.98 39.93 11.55
C ARG A 79 -16.14 40.07 10.27
N PHE A 80 -16.57 39.39 9.22
CA PHE A 80 -15.85 39.25 7.95
C PHE A 80 -16.44 40.11 6.83
N ASP A 81 -17.29 41.09 7.16
CA ASP A 81 -17.96 42.00 6.23
C ASP A 81 -18.61 41.27 5.02
N ILE A 82 -19.23 40.13 5.31
CA ILE A 82 -19.89 39.30 4.29
C ILE A 82 -21.19 40.00 3.89
N LYS A 83 -21.15 40.67 2.74
CA LYS A 83 -22.29 41.38 2.16
C LYS A 83 -23.05 40.47 1.19
N PRO A 84 -24.26 40.01 1.53
CA PRO A 84 -25.08 39.27 0.58
C PRO A 84 -25.45 40.16 -0.62
N SER A 85 -25.71 39.53 -1.76
CA SER A 85 -26.28 40.23 -2.89
C SER A 85 -27.69 40.74 -2.57
N LYS A 86 -28.21 41.70 -3.35
CA LYS A 86 -29.56 42.26 -3.15
C LYS A 86 -30.69 41.22 -3.09
N TYR A 87 -30.46 40.02 -3.65
CA TYR A 87 -31.43 38.94 -3.74
C TYR A 87 -31.13 37.76 -2.81
N GLU A 88 -30.21 37.94 -1.87
CA GLU A 88 -29.74 36.86 -1.00
C GLU A 88 -29.86 37.24 0.48
N THR A 89 -30.24 36.26 1.30
CA THR A 89 -30.16 36.33 2.76
C THR A 89 -29.16 35.28 3.24
N ILE A 90 -28.33 35.66 4.23
CA ILE A 90 -27.38 34.76 4.87
C ILE A 90 -27.72 34.73 6.36
N ASP A 91 -28.62 33.83 6.72
CA ASP A 91 -29.24 33.73 8.05
C ASP A 91 -29.20 32.30 8.65
N SER A 92 -28.67 31.34 7.89
CA SER A 92 -28.56 29.92 8.23
C SER A 92 -27.21 29.35 7.78
N PHE A 93 -26.79 28.21 8.36
CA PHE A 93 -25.58 27.51 7.95
C PHE A 93 -25.62 27.13 6.48
N VAL A 94 -26.77 26.68 5.96
CA VAL A 94 -26.96 26.35 4.53
C VAL A 94 -26.73 27.56 3.63
N SER A 95 -27.31 28.71 3.99
CA SER A 95 -27.14 29.94 3.20
C SER A 95 -25.69 30.44 3.24
N LEU A 96 -25.01 30.34 4.39
CA LEU A 96 -23.60 30.69 4.53
C LEU A 96 -22.69 29.73 3.74
N ALA A 97 -22.93 28.42 3.82
CA ALA A 97 -22.21 27.42 3.03
C ALA A 97 -22.35 27.68 1.53
N SER A 98 -23.58 27.98 1.08
CA SER A 98 -23.89 28.31 -0.30
C SER A 98 -23.15 29.57 -0.77
N PHE A 99 -23.10 30.59 0.09
CA PHE A 99 -22.35 31.81 -0.16
C PHE A 99 -20.85 31.54 -0.34
N LEU A 100 -20.24 30.79 0.60
CA LEU A 100 -18.82 30.43 0.54
C LEU A 100 -18.51 29.62 -0.72
N ARG A 101 -19.31 28.58 -1.04
CA ARG A 101 -19.14 27.76 -2.25
C ARG A 101 -19.21 28.57 -3.53
N ARG A 102 -20.10 29.57 -3.63
CA ARG A 102 -20.16 30.44 -4.81
C ARG A 102 -18.91 31.32 -4.93
N HIS A 103 -18.38 31.83 -3.83
CA HIS A 103 -17.16 32.65 -3.85
C HIS A 103 -15.92 31.81 -4.17
N CYS A 104 -15.84 30.60 -3.59
CA CYS A 104 -14.87 29.59 -3.97
C CYS A 104 -14.93 29.31 -5.48
N ARG A 105 -16.12 29.03 -6.04
CA ARG A 105 -16.26 28.83 -7.49
C ARG A 105 -15.80 30.02 -8.32
N LYS A 106 -16.14 31.25 -7.93
CA LYS A 106 -15.69 32.45 -8.65
C LYS A 106 -14.17 32.59 -8.67
N LEU A 107 -13.49 32.31 -7.54
CA LEU A 107 -12.03 32.29 -7.52
C LEU A 107 -11.48 31.23 -8.45
N ARG A 108 -12.05 30.03 -8.37
CA ARG A 108 -11.63 28.90 -9.20
C ARG A 108 -11.76 29.24 -10.68
N ASP A 109 -12.88 29.84 -11.07
CA ASP A 109 -13.12 30.25 -12.45
C ASP A 109 -12.19 31.41 -12.87
N ALA A 110 -11.93 32.37 -11.98
CA ALA A 110 -10.97 33.46 -12.20
C ALA A 110 -9.53 32.93 -12.39
N ALA A 111 -9.11 31.99 -11.55
CA ALA A 111 -7.83 31.29 -11.62
C ALA A 111 -7.65 30.56 -12.96
N LEU A 112 -8.62 29.76 -13.39
CA LEU A 112 -8.57 29.03 -14.66
C LEU A 112 -8.53 29.96 -15.87
N SER A 113 -9.22 31.10 -15.79
CA SER A 113 -9.27 32.07 -16.88
C SER A 113 -8.04 32.98 -16.95
N GLY A 114 -7.12 32.91 -15.98
CA GLY A 114 -5.99 33.83 -15.87
C GLY A 114 -6.40 35.27 -15.58
N SER A 115 -7.62 35.49 -15.10
CA SER A 115 -8.15 36.82 -14.80
C SER A 115 -7.47 37.41 -13.57
N SER A 116 -7.06 38.68 -13.65
CA SER A 116 -6.55 39.44 -12.51
C SER A 116 -7.65 39.91 -11.55
N GLU A 117 -8.93 39.75 -11.91
CA GLU A 117 -10.05 40.05 -11.03
C GLU A 117 -10.18 38.99 -9.94
N THR A 118 -9.45 39.19 -8.85
CA THR A 118 -9.64 38.41 -7.63
C THR A 118 -10.88 38.94 -6.90
N PRO A 119 -11.87 38.10 -6.54
CA PRO A 119 -13.03 38.55 -5.75
C PRO A 119 -12.60 39.26 -4.46
N GLU A 120 -13.00 40.51 -4.28
CA GLU A 120 -12.63 41.37 -3.14
C GLU A 120 -12.87 40.71 -1.77
N ILE A 121 -13.89 39.85 -1.66
CA ILE A 121 -14.26 39.18 -0.41
C ILE A 121 -13.17 38.21 0.09
N ILE A 122 -12.37 37.61 -0.79
CA ILE A 122 -11.35 36.63 -0.37
C ILE A 122 -10.01 37.32 -0.10
N LEU A 123 -9.77 38.46 -0.74
CA LEU A 123 -8.71 39.39 -0.35
C LEU A 123 -8.87 39.88 1.10
N MET A 124 -10.10 39.99 1.59
CA MET A 124 -10.39 40.51 2.94
C MET A 124 -10.41 39.45 4.04
N ILE A 125 -10.66 38.18 3.70
CA ILE A 125 -10.81 37.11 4.69
C ILE A 125 -9.54 36.26 4.73
N SER A 126 -8.73 36.46 5.78
CA SER A 126 -7.69 35.50 6.13
C SER A 126 -8.35 34.17 6.48
N GLY A 127 -8.06 33.10 5.75
CA GLY A 127 -8.65 31.78 5.97
C GLY A 127 -8.35 31.25 7.38
N ILE A 128 -7.14 31.48 7.88
CA ILE A 128 -6.78 31.10 9.26
C ILE A 128 -7.62 31.86 10.27
N GLU A 129 -7.75 33.18 10.11
CA GLU A 129 -8.56 33.99 11.02
C GLU A 129 -10.03 33.55 11.00
N PHE A 130 -10.54 33.25 9.80
CA PHE A 130 -11.87 32.68 9.63
C PHE A 130 -12.03 31.37 10.40
N ALA A 131 -11.09 30.45 10.23
CA ALA A 131 -11.09 29.17 10.92
C ALA A 131 -11.05 29.33 12.44
N ASP A 132 -10.08 30.08 12.96
CA ASP A 132 -9.92 30.31 14.40
C ASP A 132 -11.17 30.93 15.02
N TRP A 133 -11.78 31.89 14.32
CA TRP A 133 -12.95 32.60 14.81
C TRP A 133 -14.21 31.72 14.78
N VAL A 134 -14.45 30.97 13.70
CA VAL A 134 -15.59 30.03 13.61
C VAL A 134 -15.48 28.95 14.67
N CYS A 135 -14.30 28.35 14.86
CA CYS A 135 -14.03 27.41 15.94
C CYS A 135 -14.40 27.99 17.32
N SER A 136 -13.98 29.23 17.61
CA SER A 136 -14.32 29.91 18.86
C SER A 136 -15.83 30.05 19.04
N LYS A 137 -16.58 30.39 17.98
CA LYS A 137 -18.03 30.58 18.09
C LYS A 137 -18.80 29.29 18.23
N LEU A 138 -18.37 28.22 17.56
CA LEU A 138 -18.96 26.90 17.79
C LEU A 138 -18.70 26.42 19.22
N ARG A 139 -17.52 26.73 19.79
CA ARG A 139 -17.19 26.42 21.19
C ARG A 139 -18.05 27.19 22.19
N GLU A 140 -18.32 28.47 21.93
CA GLU A 140 -19.08 29.35 22.83
C GLU A 140 -20.58 29.02 22.90
N THR A 141 -21.12 28.28 21.93
CA THR A 141 -22.57 28.17 21.70
C THR A 141 -23.17 26.81 22.01
N ASP A 142 -22.36 25.86 22.50
CA ASP A 142 -22.76 24.47 22.77
C ASP A 142 -23.52 23.79 21.62
N VAL A 143 -23.34 24.27 20.38
CA VAL A 143 -24.04 23.76 19.18
C VAL A 143 -23.69 22.32 18.86
N LEU A 144 -22.53 21.89 19.34
CA LEU A 144 -22.03 20.54 19.23
C LEU A 144 -22.33 19.69 20.47
N THR A 145 -23.27 20.11 21.31
CA THR A 145 -23.72 19.33 22.46
C THR A 145 -25.14 18.85 22.21
N SER A 146 -25.34 17.54 22.10
CA SER A 146 -26.68 16.94 21.94
C SER A 146 -26.79 15.68 22.78
N ASP A 147 -27.94 15.48 23.43
CA ASP A 147 -28.21 14.35 24.32
C ASP A 147 -27.18 14.16 25.44
N GLY A 148 -26.58 15.27 25.91
CA GLY A 148 -25.53 15.25 26.93
C GLY A 148 -24.16 14.75 26.44
N ALA A 149 -24.00 14.50 25.13
CA ALA A 149 -22.73 14.16 24.50
C ALA A 149 -22.13 15.37 23.78
N ASN A 150 -20.80 15.50 23.85
CA ASN A 150 -20.05 16.47 23.06
C ASN A 150 -19.68 15.85 21.70
N TYR A 151 -19.90 16.63 20.65
CA TYR A 151 -19.50 16.31 19.30
C TYR A 151 -18.27 17.15 18.89
N PHE A 152 -17.43 16.54 18.07
CA PHE A 152 -16.30 17.17 17.42
C PHE A 152 -16.42 17.03 15.92
N ILE A 153 -15.85 17.96 15.18
CA ILE A 153 -15.81 17.91 13.72
C ILE A 153 -14.39 17.54 13.31
N LYS A 154 -14.24 16.53 12.46
CA LYS A 154 -12.96 16.14 11.87
C LYS A 154 -12.95 16.50 10.39
N ILE A 155 -12.10 17.43 9.97
CA ILE A 155 -11.83 17.74 8.57
C ILE A 155 -10.63 16.89 8.15
N SER A 156 -10.85 15.96 7.21
CA SER A 156 -9.81 15.08 6.69
C SER A 156 -9.47 15.48 5.26
N VAL A 157 -8.22 15.88 5.04
CA VAL A 157 -7.70 16.26 3.72
C VAL A 157 -6.83 15.12 3.20
N ASP A 158 -7.23 14.54 2.08
CA ASP A 158 -6.49 13.43 1.45
C ASP A 158 -5.43 13.94 0.47
N ASP A 159 -4.45 13.12 0.13
CA ASP A 159 -3.42 13.41 -0.87
C ASP A 159 -2.66 14.74 -0.68
N ALA A 160 -2.42 15.14 0.57
CA ALA A 160 -1.78 16.43 0.89
C ALA A 160 -0.33 16.54 0.36
N HIS A 161 0.30 15.41 0.05
CA HIS A 161 1.64 15.33 -0.56
C HIS A 161 1.70 15.87 -1.99
N LEU A 162 0.57 15.94 -2.69
CA LEU A 162 0.50 16.50 -4.05
C LEU A 162 0.47 18.02 -4.07
N ALA A 163 0.32 18.65 -2.90
CA ALA A 163 0.43 20.10 -2.77
C ALA A 163 1.89 20.56 -2.98
N SER A 164 2.08 21.76 -3.55
CA SER A 164 3.42 22.36 -3.66
C SER A 164 4.07 22.54 -2.27
N PRO A 165 5.41 22.54 -2.15
CA PRO A 165 6.09 22.63 -0.85
C PRO A 165 5.63 23.81 0.03
N ASP A 166 5.32 24.96 -0.58
CA ASP A 166 4.79 26.11 0.16
C ASP A 166 3.33 25.91 0.59
N SER A 167 2.53 25.22 -0.22
CA SER A 167 1.17 24.83 0.14
C SER A 167 1.17 23.80 1.29
N GLN A 168 2.10 22.85 1.27
CA GLN A 168 2.31 21.90 2.37
C GLN A 168 2.63 22.62 3.69
N LYS A 169 3.53 23.62 3.68
CA LYS A 169 3.81 24.46 4.87
C LYS A 169 2.57 25.16 5.40
N ARG A 170 1.70 25.62 4.50
CA ARG A 170 0.46 26.30 4.87
C ARG A 170 -0.59 25.34 5.42
N ILE A 171 -0.73 24.14 4.86
CA ILE A 171 -1.55 23.05 5.43
C ILE A 171 -1.05 22.72 6.84
N ASN A 172 0.26 22.64 7.03
CA ASN A 172 0.89 22.42 8.33
C ASN A 172 0.57 23.53 9.35
N ASN A 173 0.45 24.78 8.92
CA ASN A 173 0.01 25.87 9.79
C ASN A 173 -1.43 25.67 10.29
N ILE A 174 -2.33 25.12 9.47
CA ILE A 174 -3.71 24.81 9.88
C ILE A 174 -3.70 23.70 10.94
N LEU A 175 -2.97 22.62 10.68
CA LEU A 175 -2.86 21.49 11.61
C LEU A 175 -2.30 21.94 12.97
N TYR A 176 -1.26 22.78 12.95
CA TYR A 176 -0.67 23.31 14.18
C TYR A 176 -1.64 24.19 14.99
N ARG A 177 -2.58 24.88 14.34
CA ARG A 177 -3.60 25.70 15.00
C ARG A 177 -4.90 24.96 15.30
N SER A 178 -5.01 23.70 14.86
CA SER A 178 -6.21 22.90 15.02
C SER A 178 -6.58 22.76 16.50
N GLN A 179 -7.82 23.10 16.84
CA GLN A 179 -8.29 23.11 18.23
C GLN A 179 -9.78 22.79 18.32
N ALA A 180 -10.21 22.24 19.46
CA ALA A 180 -11.62 21.93 19.69
C ALA A 180 -12.55 23.12 19.35
N PRO A 181 -13.71 22.90 18.74
CA PRO A 181 -14.30 21.58 18.48
C PRO A 181 -14.00 21.03 17.07
N ILE A 182 -13.14 21.68 16.27
CA ILE A 182 -12.81 21.25 14.91
C ILE A 182 -11.35 20.79 14.85
N PHE A 183 -11.15 19.53 14.47
CA PHE A 183 -9.85 18.93 14.28
C PHE A 183 -9.54 18.69 12.81
N TRP A 184 -8.31 18.96 12.42
CA TRP A 184 -7.81 18.71 11.07
C TRP A 184 -6.93 17.47 11.07
N ASN A 185 -7.16 16.59 10.09
CA ASN A 185 -6.31 15.46 9.78
C ASN A 185 -5.86 15.57 8.33
N ILE A 186 -4.63 15.18 8.05
CA ILE A 186 -4.13 15.05 6.68
C ILE A 186 -3.72 13.61 6.44
N ALA A 187 -3.97 13.13 5.23
CA ALA A 187 -3.36 11.92 4.73
C ALA A 187 -2.33 12.29 3.66
N TYR A 188 -1.16 11.66 3.72
CA TYR A 188 -0.06 11.89 2.80
C TYR A 188 0.77 10.62 2.65
N VAL A 189 1.54 10.55 1.56
CA VAL A 189 2.52 9.48 1.37
C VAL A 189 3.83 9.91 2.01
N GLU A 190 4.40 9.04 2.85
CA GLU A 190 5.67 9.28 3.53
C GLU A 190 6.78 9.67 2.53
N GLY A 191 7.59 10.65 2.92
CA GLY A 191 8.68 11.19 2.08
C GLY A 191 8.24 12.20 1.01
N GLN A 192 6.93 12.37 0.77
CA GLN A 192 6.40 13.33 -0.21
C GLN A 192 5.75 14.55 0.42
N PHE A 193 5.56 14.50 1.73
CA PHE A 193 5.07 15.61 2.53
C PHE A 193 6.01 15.80 3.71
N ASP A 194 6.49 17.02 3.93
CA ASP A 194 7.22 17.36 5.15
C ASP A 194 6.23 17.82 6.21
N PRO A 195 5.90 16.99 7.22
CA PRO A 195 4.93 17.37 8.23
C PRO A 195 5.45 18.39 9.24
N PHE A 196 6.75 18.69 9.24
CA PHE A 196 7.37 19.60 10.20
C PHE A 196 7.58 20.99 9.60
N ALA A 197 7.55 21.12 8.27
CA ALA A 197 7.69 22.39 7.59
C ALA A 197 6.49 23.31 7.87
N ILE A 198 6.74 24.48 8.47
CA ILE A 198 5.75 25.56 8.63
C ILE A 198 6.31 26.89 8.11
N ASP A 199 5.44 27.80 7.71
CA ASP A 199 5.80 29.11 7.12
C ASP A 199 6.38 30.11 8.16
N ASN A 200 6.63 29.66 9.39
CA ASN A 200 7.01 30.52 10.50
C ASN A 200 8.50 30.36 10.84
N ARG A 201 9.31 31.36 10.49
CA ARG A 201 10.78 31.38 10.64
C ARG A 201 11.33 31.18 12.07
N MET A 202 10.47 31.04 13.08
CA MET A 202 10.82 30.99 14.51
C MET A 202 10.18 29.81 15.27
N LYS A 203 9.44 28.92 14.59
CA LYS A 203 8.85 27.73 15.22
C LYS A 203 9.06 26.53 14.32
N TYR A 204 9.48 25.42 14.91
CA TYR A 204 9.42 24.11 14.28
C TYR A 204 8.30 23.34 14.98
N VAL A 205 7.47 22.67 14.19
CA VAL A 205 6.54 21.69 14.75
C VAL A 205 7.37 20.47 15.11
N THR A 206 7.21 19.96 16.32
CA THR A 206 7.87 18.73 16.77
C THR A 206 6.89 17.55 16.69
N ALA A 207 7.41 16.33 16.79
CA ALA A 207 6.59 15.14 16.91
C ALA A 207 5.70 15.13 18.17
N HIS A 208 5.96 16.00 19.15
CA HIS A 208 5.11 16.16 20.34
C HIS A 208 3.89 17.07 20.11
N ASP A 209 3.94 17.90 19.07
CA ASP A 209 2.84 18.82 18.74
C ASP A 209 1.76 18.16 17.87
N ARG A 210 1.98 16.90 17.45
CA ARG A 210 1.11 16.18 16.52
C ARG A 210 1.03 14.70 16.83
N GLU A 211 -0.13 14.12 16.57
CA GLU A 211 -0.31 12.68 16.54
C GLU A 211 -0.05 12.19 15.11
N PHE A 212 0.85 11.21 14.97
CA PHE A 212 1.13 10.53 13.71
C PHE A 212 0.57 9.12 13.78
N VAL A 213 -0.28 8.77 12.83
CA VAL A 213 -0.79 7.41 12.66
C VAL A 213 -0.19 6.87 11.39
N ASP A 214 0.79 5.97 11.53
CA ASP A 214 1.35 5.25 10.40
C ASP A 214 0.37 4.13 9.98
N LEU A 215 0.01 4.12 8.70
CA LEU A 215 -0.84 3.07 8.11
C LEU A 215 0.00 1.97 7.43
N ASN A 216 1.32 1.97 7.65
CA ASN A 216 2.24 0.96 7.18
C ASN A 216 2.33 -0.21 8.18
N TYR A 217 1.36 -1.12 8.12
CA TYR A 217 1.24 -2.26 9.04
C TYR A 217 2.19 -3.43 8.72
N ARG A 218 3.39 -3.17 8.19
CA ARG A 218 4.35 -4.23 7.80
C ARG A 218 4.74 -5.13 8.96
N ASP A 219 4.92 -4.53 10.14
CA ASP A 219 5.39 -5.24 11.34
C ASP A 219 4.23 -5.82 12.16
N GLU A 220 2.98 -5.50 11.79
CA GLU A 220 1.77 -5.93 12.48
C GLU A 220 0.79 -6.71 11.58
N PRO A 221 1.16 -7.92 11.08
CA PRO A 221 0.33 -8.65 10.12
C PRO A 221 -1.09 -8.95 10.58
N ARG A 222 -1.31 -9.08 11.90
CA ARG A 222 -2.63 -9.32 12.48
C ARG A 222 -3.51 -8.08 12.42
N GLU A 223 -2.95 -6.92 12.75
CA GLU A 223 -3.65 -5.64 12.66
C GLU A 223 -3.92 -5.30 11.20
N PHE A 224 -2.92 -5.46 10.33
CA PHE A 224 -3.08 -5.28 8.89
C PHE A 224 -4.24 -6.10 8.33
N SER A 225 -4.28 -7.40 8.64
CA SER A 225 -5.36 -8.31 8.21
C SER A 225 -6.72 -7.85 8.71
N PHE A 226 -6.81 -7.44 9.99
CA PHE A 226 -8.06 -6.97 10.58
C PHE A 226 -8.59 -5.70 9.90
N ILE A 227 -7.71 -4.71 9.70
CA ILE A 227 -8.06 -3.45 9.05
C ILE A 227 -8.46 -3.68 7.59
N CYS A 228 -7.71 -4.50 6.87
CA CYS A 228 -8.02 -4.88 5.50
C CYS A 228 -9.41 -5.52 5.38
N GLU A 229 -9.71 -6.52 6.22
CA GLU A 229 -11.02 -7.18 6.26
C GLU A 229 -12.15 -6.19 6.59
N LYS A 230 -11.94 -5.27 7.55
CA LYS A 230 -12.95 -4.27 7.93
C LYS A 230 -13.22 -3.23 6.86
N ILE A 231 -12.17 -2.70 6.22
CA ILE A 231 -12.32 -1.73 5.13
C ILE A 231 -13.00 -2.39 3.92
N PHE A 232 -12.60 -3.63 3.63
CA PHE A 232 -13.23 -4.42 2.59
C PHE A 232 -14.73 -4.64 2.87
N GLU A 233 -15.07 -5.10 4.07
CA GLU A 233 -16.45 -5.26 4.55
C GLU A 233 -17.28 -3.98 4.35
N ILE A 234 -16.76 -2.82 4.77
CA ILE A 234 -17.43 -1.52 4.61
C ILE A 234 -17.67 -1.21 3.13
N ARG A 235 -16.66 -1.39 2.27
CA ARG A 235 -16.74 -1.07 0.84
C ARG A 235 -17.76 -1.94 0.13
N VAL A 236 -17.69 -3.26 0.31
CA VAL A 236 -18.62 -4.16 -0.39
C VAL A 236 -20.03 -4.04 0.18
N THR A 237 -20.20 -3.80 1.49
CA THR A 237 -21.53 -3.52 2.07
C THR A 237 -22.16 -2.27 1.45
N LYS A 238 -21.39 -1.19 1.25
CA LYS A 238 -21.86 0.03 0.58
C LYS A 238 -22.25 -0.23 -0.87
N GLU A 239 -21.42 -0.96 -1.60
CA GLU A 239 -21.67 -1.31 -3.00
C GLU A 239 -22.90 -2.23 -3.17
N LEU A 240 -23.17 -3.09 -2.19
CA LEU A 240 -24.39 -3.88 -2.19
C LEU A 240 -25.62 -3.07 -1.80
N ALA A 241 -25.52 -2.17 -0.82
CA ALA A 241 -26.64 -1.34 -0.40
C ALA A 241 -27.16 -0.43 -1.52
N SER A 242 -26.29 -0.02 -2.46
CA SER A 242 -26.69 0.75 -3.64
C SER A 242 -27.39 -0.10 -4.71
N VAL A 243 -27.28 -1.43 -4.65
CA VAL A 243 -27.66 -2.36 -5.72
C VAL A 243 -28.76 -3.35 -5.30
N ALA A 244 -28.89 -3.65 -4.01
CA ALA A 244 -29.81 -4.65 -3.49
C ALA A 244 -31.15 -4.04 -3.07
N THR A 245 -32.26 -4.57 -3.59
CA THR A 245 -33.63 -4.30 -3.14
C THR A 245 -34.01 -5.06 -1.87
N GLU A 246 -33.21 -6.04 -1.45
CA GLU A 246 -33.39 -6.83 -0.23
C GLU A 246 -32.22 -6.56 0.73
N GLN A 247 -32.50 -6.49 2.04
CA GLN A 247 -31.48 -6.22 3.05
C GLN A 247 -30.33 -7.25 2.96
N PRO A 248 -29.06 -6.82 3.02
CA PRO A 248 -27.96 -7.75 3.21
C PRO A 248 -28.21 -8.57 4.48
N SER A 249 -27.96 -9.88 4.44
CA SER A 249 -28.05 -10.74 5.62
C SER A 249 -27.14 -10.22 6.73
N ASP A 250 -27.60 -10.30 7.99
CA ASP A 250 -26.97 -9.72 9.20
C ASP A 250 -25.60 -10.33 9.61
N GLY A 251 -24.87 -10.97 8.69
CA GLY A 251 -23.59 -11.62 8.98
C GLY A 251 -22.36 -10.79 8.59
N PRO A 252 -21.26 -10.81 9.38
CA PRO A 252 -20.01 -10.16 8.99
C PRO A 252 -19.36 -10.85 7.79
N VAL A 253 -18.61 -10.06 7.01
CA VAL A 253 -17.93 -10.52 5.80
C VAL A 253 -16.67 -11.31 6.17
N ASP A 254 -16.64 -12.62 5.91
CA ASP A 254 -15.47 -13.47 6.16
C ASP A 254 -14.73 -13.79 4.85
N LEU A 255 -13.86 -12.87 4.43
CA LEU A 255 -13.05 -13.01 3.22
C LEU A 255 -12.14 -14.24 3.26
N LYS A 256 -11.65 -14.60 4.45
CA LYS A 256 -10.77 -15.75 4.65
C LYS A 256 -11.51 -17.06 4.43
N SER A 257 -12.76 -17.17 4.87
CA SER A 257 -13.60 -18.33 4.55
C SER A 257 -13.94 -18.38 3.07
N TYR A 258 -14.18 -17.22 2.44
CA TYR A 258 -14.51 -17.13 1.02
C TYR A 258 -13.35 -17.57 0.10
N ILE A 259 -12.16 -17.00 0.29
CA ILE A 259 -10.95 -17.32 -0.50
C ILE A 259 -10.36 -18.68 -0.08
N GLY A 260 -10.53 -19.06 1.19
CA GLY A 260 -9.96 -20.27 1.77
C GLY A 260 -8.50 -20.10 2.21
N ARG A 261 -8.04 -21.03 3.05
CA ARG A 261 -6.63 -21.13 3.47
C ARG A 261 -6.02 -22.40 2.91
N LEU A 262 -5.30 -22.25 1.80
CA LEU A 262 -4.59 -23.35 1.16
C LEU A 262 -3.19 -23.49 1.74
N SER A 263 -2.84 -24.72 2.07
CA SER A 263 -1.49 -25.12 2.46
C SER A 263 -0.59 -25.30 1.25
N PHE A 264 0.73 -25.23 1.45
CA PHE A 264 1.70 -25.56 0.40
C PHE A 264 1.50 -26.95 -0.18
N GLU A 265 1.03 -27.90 0.62
CA GLU A 265 0.74 -29.25 0.15
C GLU A 265 -0.44 -29.28 -0.82
N GLU A 266 -1.56 -28.63 -0.49
CA GLU A 266 -2.73 -28.61 -1.38
C GLU A 266 -2.42 -27.91 -2.70
N MET A 267 -1.70 -26.79 -2.66
CA MET A 267 -1.24 -26.09 -3.86
C MET A 267 -0.32 -26.98 -4.71
N PHE A 268 0.64 -27.66 -4.07
CA PHE A 268 1.59 -28.52 -4.76
C PHE A 268 0.94 -29.77 -5.36
N GLU A 269 0.04 -30.43 -4.63
CA GLU A 269 -0.72 -31.58 -5.12
C GLU A 269 -1.57 -31.24 -6.35
N ARG A 270 -2.19 -30.05 -6.38
CA ARG A 270 -2.90 -29.56 -7.57
C ARG A 270 -1.96 -29.38 -8.76
N MET A 271 -0.74 -28.91 -8.54
CA MET A 271 0.27 -28.83 -9.61
C MET A 271 0.67 -30.22 -10.11
N LEU A 272 0.89 -31.17 -9.20
CA LEU A 272 1.19 -32.57 -9.56
C LEU A 272 0.06 -33.19 -10.39
N ALA A 273 -1.20 -32.98 -9.98
CA ALA A 273 -2.37 -33.47 -10.69
C ALA A 273 -2.51 -32.87 -12.12
N LYS A 274 -2.07 -31.62 -12.31
CA LYS A 274 -2.05 -30.94 -13.62
C LYS A 274 -0.83 -31.35 -14.47
N SER A 275 0.22 -31.90 -13.88
CA SER A 275 1.47 -32.20 -14.58
C SER A 275 1.38 -33.46 -15.44
N LYS A 276 2.07 -33.41 -16.58
CA LYS A 276 2.26 -34.56 -17.49
C LYS A 276 3.62 -35.26 -17.31
N LYS A 277 4.50 -34.74 -16.45
CA LYS A 277 5.88 -35.24 -16.26
C LYS A 277 5.93 -36.40 -15.27
N ARG A 278 5.67 -37.62 -15.76
CA ARG A 278 5.69 -38.85 -14.94
C ARG A 278 7.03 -39.12 -14.24
N SER A 279 8.14 -38.77 -14.86
CA SER A 279 9.48 -38.95 -14.27
C SER A 279 9.65 -38.24 -12.93
N VAL A 280 9.01 -37.08 -12.73
CA VAL A 280 9.04 -36.38 -11.44
C VAL A 280 8.19 -37.14 -10.43
N LEU A 281 7.01 -37.62 -10.81
CA LEU A 281 6.11 -38.39 -9.94
C LEU A 281 6.74 -39.70 -9.45
N ASP A 282 7.44 -40.42 -10.33
CA ASP A 282 8.09 -41.67 -10.00
C ASP A 282 9.20 -41.47 -8.95
N SER A 283 10.03 -40.44 -9.14
CA SER A 283 11.05 -40.06 -8.14
C SER A 283 10.45 -39.62 -6.80
N LEU A 284 9.28 -38.98 -6.79
CA LEU A 284 8.65 -38.54 -5.54
C LEU A 284 8.30 -39.71 -4.62
N ASN A 285 7.83 -40.83 -5.17
CA ASN A 285 7.42 -41.98 -4.35
C ASN A 285 8.60 -42.59 -3.58
N GLU A 286 9.76 -42.72 -4.23
CA GLU A 286 10.98 -43.24 -3.60
C GLU A 286 11.42 -42.35 -2.42
N TYR A 287 11.39 -41.03 -2.60
CA TYR A 287 11.74 -40.07 -1.55
C TYR A 287 10.68 -40.02 -0.44
N LYS A 288 9.39 -40.16 -0.78
CA LYS A 288 8.30 -40.28 0.21
C LYS A 288 8.52 -41.48 1.12
N GLU A 289 8.83 -42.65 0.55
CA GLU A 289 9.08 -43.88 1.32
C GLU A 289 10.27 -43.73 2.26
N ALA A 290 11.36 -43.10 1.81
CA ALA A 290 12.54 -42.85 2.63
C ALA A 290 12.23 -41.93 3.83
N ILE A 291 11.49 -40.84 3.62
CA ILE A 291 11.08 -39.92 4.69
C ILE A 291 10.09 -40.61 5.64
N ALA A 292 9.13 -41.35 5.08
CA ALA A 292 8.12 -42.10 5.82
C ALA A 292 8.75 -43.10 6.80
N GLY A 293 9.76 -43.83 6.34
CA GLY A 293 10.51 -44.79 7.16
C GLY A 293 11.25 -44.12 8.32
N ALA A 294 11.86 -42.96 8.09
CA ALA A 294 12.55 -42.21 9.16
C ALA A 294 11.59 -41.57 10.17
N MET A 295 10.38 -41.21 9.74
CA MET A 295 9.38 -40.56 10.59
C MET A 295 8.43 -41.54 11.30
N ASP A 296 8.51 -42.84 10.99
CA ASP A 296 7.56 -43.88 11.43
C ASP A 296 6.08 -43.49 11.15
N ARG A 297 5.85 -42.80 10.02
CA ARG A 297 4.55 -42.21 9.65
C ARG A 297 4.29 -42.30 8.14
N PRO A 298 4.05 -43.50 7.59
CA PRO A 298 3.94 -43.70 6.14
C PRO A 298 2.82 -42.92 5.46
N ASN A 299 1.73 -42.62 6.16
CA ASN A 299 0.57 -41.93 5.58
C ASN A 299 0.53 -40.41 5.81
N LYS A 300 1.64 -39.78 6.25
CA LYS A 300 1.66 -38.35 6.61
C LYS A 300 2.75 -37.52 5.92
N VAL A 301 3.60 -38.13 5.08
CA VAL A 301 4.63 -37.38 4.35
C VAL A 301 3.97 -36.59 3.22
N LYS A 302 4.21 -35.28 3.21
CA LYS A 302 3.65 -34.36 2.23
C LYS A 302 4.43 -34.43 0.93
N SER A 303 3.76 -34.37 -0.21
CA SER A 303 4.37 -34.39 -1.54
C SER A 303 5.41 -33.31 -1.75
N TYR A 304 5.16 -32.09 -1.25
CA TYR A 304 6.15 -31.03 -1.40
C TYR A 304 7.45 -31.36 -0.63
N GLN A 305 7.40 -32.11 0.48
CA GLN A 305 8.59 -32.49 1.26
C GLN A 305 9.45 -33.48 0.47
N ALA A 306 8.82 -34.50 -0.12
CA ALA A 306 9.53 -35.45 -0.97
C ALA A 306 10.11 -34.79 -2.22
N PHE A 307 9.39 -33.82 -2.80
CA PHE A 307 9.89 -33.03 -3.92
C PHE A 307 11.15 -32.26 -3.55
N LEU A 308 11.11 -31.49 -2.46
CA LEU A 308 12.27 -30.76 -1.96
C LEU A 308 13.44 -31.70 -1.69
N ALA A 309 13.18 -32.85 -1.07
CA ALA A 309 14.21 -33.85 -0.82
C ALA A 309 14.86 -34.34 -2.14
N SER A 310 14.08 -34.57 -3.19
CA SER A 310 14.58 -34.98 -4.51
C SER A 310 15.41 -33.91 -5.22
N CYS A 311 15.22 -32.64 -4.85
CA CYS A 311 16.02 -31.53 -5.37
C CYS A 311 17.29 -31.30 -4.55
N ILE A 312 17.19 -31.42 -3.22
CA ILE A 312 18.28 -31.09 -2.28
C ILE A 312 19.32 -32.22 -2.21
N PHE A 313 18.86 -33.47 -2.20
CA PHE A 313 19.69 -34.66 -2.01
C PHE A 313 19.83 -35.43 -3.33
N PRO A 314 21.03 -35.44 -3.94
CA PRO A 314 21.32 -36.18 -5.18
C PRO A 314 21.02 -37.68 -5.13
N SER A 315 20.98 -38.28 -3.93
CA SER A 315 20.68 -39.69 -3.74
C SER A 315 19.88 -39.96 -2.46
N ILE A 316 19.12 -41.07 -2.45
CA ILE A 316 18.41 -41.56 -1.26
C ILE A 316 19.38 -41.85 -0.10
N SER A 317 20.60 -42.31 -0.40
CA SER A 317 21.63 -42.55 0.62
C SER A 317 22.00 -41.27 1.36
N GLU A 318 22.17 -40.15 0.64
CA GLU A 318 22.43 -38.84 1.26
C GLU A 318 21.24 -38.35 2.07
N LEU A 319 20.02 -38.53 1.56
CA LEU A 319 18.81 -38.22 2.32
C LEU A 319 18.74 -39.03 3.63
N ARG A 320 18.95 -40.34 3.59
CA ARG A 320 18.90 -41.20 4.79
C ARG A 320 19.92 -40.75 5.84
N ASN A 321 21.15 -40.47 5.43
CA ASN A 321 22.16 -39.91 6.34
C ASN A 321 21.70 -38.60 7.01
N PHE A 322 21.00 -37.74 6.29
CA PHE A 322 20.42 -36.51 6.84
C PHE A 322 19.28 -36.77 7.82
N LEU A 323 18.41 -37.73 7.49
CA LEU A 323 17.23 -38.10 8.29
C LEU A 323 17.61 -38.82 9.58
N ASP A 324 18.57 -39.75 9.54
CA ASP A 324 19.02 -40.56 10.69
C ASP A 324 19.59 -39.70 11.84
N GLN A 325 19.99 -38.47 11.53
CA GLN A 325 20.56 -37.52 12.50
C GLN A 325 19.50 -36.59 13.12
N ARG A 326 18.22 -36.72 12.76
CA ARG A 326 17.16 -35.76 13.11
C ARG A 326 15.89 -36.45 13.58
N THR A 327 15.20 -35.78 14.50
CA THR A 327 13.85 -36.17 14.92
C THR A 327 12.83 -35.87 13.82
N SER A 328 11.68 -36.53 13.86
CA SER A 328 10.59 -36.28 12.90
C SER A 328 10.13 -34.82 12.91
N GLU A 329 10.12 -34.16 14.06
CA GLU A 329 9.76 -32.73 14.17
C GLU A 329 10.79 -31.83 13.49
N GLN A 330 12.09 -32.11 13.65
CA GLN A 330 13.15 -31.38 12.97
C GLN A 330 13.08 -31.56 11.45
N ILE A 331 12.75 -32.76 10.98
CA ILE A 331 12.54 -33.05 9.55
C ILE A 331 11.36 -32.25 9.01
N ASP A 332 10.21 -32.30 9.69
CA ASP A 332 9.01 -31.55 9.30
C ASP A 332 9.27 -30.05 9.26
N ASN A 333 9.94 -29.51 10.28
CA ASN A 333 10.30 -28.09 10.36
C ASN A 333 11.24 -27.67 9.23
N TYR A 334 12.28 -28.47 8.95
CA TYR A 334 13.25 -28.20 7.90
C TYR A 334 12.58 -28.04 6.53
N PHE A 335 11.71 -28.99 6.15
CA PHE A 335 11.03 -28.91 4.85
C PHE A 335 9.91 -27.87 4.84
N ARG A 336 9.18 -27.68 5.95
CA ARG A 336 8.11 -26.66 6.06
C ARG A 336 8.66 -25.25 5.80
N GLN A 337 9.83 -24.94 6.33
CA GLN A 337 10.51 -23.66 6.07
C GLN A 337 10.87 -23.45 4.59
N LYS A 338 10.88 -24.51 3.78
CA LYS A 338 11.22 -24.48 2.35
C LYS A 338 10.01 -24.73 1.44
N GLY A 339 8.80 -24.78 1.99
CA GLY A 339 7.58 -25.12 1.23
C GLY A 339 7.29 -24.18 0.06
N ALA A 340 7.58 -22.88 0.19
CA ALA A 340 7.42 -21.92 -0.90
C ALA A 340 8.36 -22.21 -2.09
N ALA A 341 9.56 -22.73 -1.82
CA ALA A 341 10.49 -23.19 -2.85
C ALA A 341 9.90 -24.30 -3.70
N ALA A 342 9.19 -25.23 -3.05
CA ALA A 342 8.58 -26.36 -3.74
C ALA A 342 7.58 -25.88 -4.79
N LEU A 343 6.86 -24.78 -4.54
CA LEU A 343 5.95 -24.20 -5.51
C LEU A 343 6.71 -23.57 -6.69
N ALA A 344 7.72 -22.72 -6.45
CA ALA A 344 8.45 -22.05 -7.52
C ALA A 344 9.31 -23.02 -8.35
N VAL A 345 10.15 -23.82 -7.68
CA VAL A 345 11.00 -24.85 -8.32
C VAL A 345 10.13 -25.94 -8.95
N GLY A 346 9.04 -26.34 -8.29
CA GLY A 346 8.07 -27.28 -8.82
C GLY A 346 7.40 -26.77 -10.08
N ALA A 347 6.94 -25.52 -10.10
CA ALA A 347 6.31 -24.90 -11.26
C ALA A 347 7.27 -24.93 -12.45
N ARG A 348 8.52 -24.49 -12.23
CA ARG A 348 9.57 -24.53 -13.25
C ARG A 348 9.83 -25.95 -13.75
N ARG A 349 10.06 -26.90 -12.86
CA ARG A 349 10.41 -28.29 -13.21
C ARG A 349 9.26 -29.02 -13.90
N LEU A 350 8.01 -28.71 -13.53
CA LEU A 350 6.79 -29.29 -14.09
C LEU A 350 6.27 -28.54 -15.33
N GLU A 351 6.91 -27.43 -15.72
CA GLU A 351 6.47 -26.54 -16.82
C GLU A 351 5.05 -25.98 -16.61
N LEU A 352 4.77 -25.56 -15.39
CA LEU A 352 3.51 -24.94 -14.98
C LEU A 352 3.79 -23.53 -14.45
N SER A 353 2.74 -22.72 -14.32
CA SER A 353 2.80 -21.45 -13.61
C SER A 353 2.78 -21.67 -12.10
N VAL A 354 3.39 -20.75 -11.35
CA VAL A 354 3.32 -20.75 -9.89
C VAL A 354 1.86 -20.50 -9.47
N PRO A 355 1.28 -21.32 -8.57
CA PRO A 355 -0.07 -21.09 -8.08
C PRO A 355 -0.10 -19.91 -7.13
N TYR A 356 -0.98 -18.94 -7.39
CA TYR A 356 -1.29 -17.85 -6.46
C TYR A 356 -2.73 -17.99 -6.03
N GLU A 357 -2.94 -18.59 -4.87
CA GLU A 357 -4.26 -18.93 -4.34
C GLU A 357 -4.24 -18.94 -2.81
N GLY A 358 -5.42 -18.73 -2.22
CA GLY A 358 -5.62 -18.68 -0.78
C GLY A 358 -5.37 -17.32 -0.15
N PHE A 359 -6.00 -17.12 1.01
CA PHE A 359 -5.92 -15.88 1.79
C PHE A 359 -4.49 -15.51 2.21
N ASN A 360 -3.65 -16.51 2.54
CA ASN A 360 -2.26 -16.25 2.89
C ASN A 360 -1.47 -15.63 1.72
N THR A 361 -1.77 -16.06 0.49
CA THR A 361 -1.15 -15.51 -0.71
C THR A 361 -1.65 -14.09 -0.96
N LEU A 362 -2.96 -13.82 -0.80
CA LEU A 362 -3.50 -12.46 -0.88
C LEU A 362 -2.77 -11.50 0.08
N MET A 363 -2.62 -11.89 1.35
CA MET A 363 -1.92 -11.08 2.36
C MET A 363 -0.44 -10.89 2.03
N TYR A 364 0.22 -11.92 1.48
CA TYR A 364 1.59 -11.81 1.00
C TYR A 364 1.72 -10.83 -0.17
N LEU A 365 0.85 -10.94 -1.18
CA LEU A 365 0.87 -10.07 -2.36
C LEU A 365 0.60 -8.60 -1.99
N ALA A 366 -0.31 -8.38 -1.05
CA ALA A 366 -0.60 -7.06 -0.50
C ALA A 366 0.59 -6.46 0.27
N ASP A 367 1.42 -7.28 0.91
CA ASP A 367 2.71 -6.87 1.47
C ASP A 367 2.63 -5.65 2.42
N GLY A 368 1.61 -5.65 3.30
CA GLY A 368 1.35 -4.55 4.25
C GLY A 368 0.76 -3.28 3.61
N CYS A 369 0.49 -3.29 2.30
CA CYS A 369 -0.10 -2.17 1.57
C CYS A 369 -1.62 -2.36 1.40
N LEU A 370 -2.40 -1.50 2.05
CA LEU A 370 -3.87 -1.54 1.97
C LEU A 370 -4.37 -1.29 0.52
N ARG A 371 -3.68 -0.43 -0.24
CA ARG A 371 -4.03 -0.14 -1.64
C ARG A 371 -3.93 -1.40 -2.50
N ASP A 372 -2.84 -2.16 -2.35
CA ASP A 372 -2.63 -3.40 -3.09
C ASP A 372 -3.63 -4.48 -2.67
N PHE A 373 -3.90 -4.61 -1.36
CA PHE A 373 -4.92 -5.51 -0.84
C PHE A 373 -6.30 -5.23 -1.47
N LEU A 374 -6.75 -3.97 -1.44
CA LEU A 374 -8.07 -3.60 -1.94
C LEU A 374 -8.17 -3.77 -3.46
N SER A 375 -7.09 -3.51 -4.19
CA SER A 375 -7.05 -3.68 -5.65
C SER A 375 -7.08 -5.17 -6.04
N LEU A 376 -6.32 -6.03 -5.34
CA LEU A 376 -6.41 -7.48 -5.49
C LEU A 376 -7.84 -8.00 -5.20
N CYS A 377 -8.49 -7.47 -4.16
CA CYS A 377 -9.87 -7.84 -3.84
C CYS A 377 -10.87 -7.32 -4.88
N SER A 378 -10.64 -6.13 -5.46
CA SER A 378 -11.45 -5.60 -6.56
C SER A 378 -11.40 -6.52 -7.77
N GLU A 379 -10.22 -7.00 -8.15
CA GLU A 379 -10.05 -7.93 -9.28
C GLU A 379 -10.73 -9.27 -9.02
N LEU A 380 -10.67 -9.78 -7.78
CA LEU A 380 -11.42 -10.98 -7.38
C LEU A 380 -12.92 -10.75 -7.51
N PHE A 381 -13.42 -9.61 -7.04
CA PHE A 381 -14.83 -9.25 -7.09
C PHE A 381 -15.32 -9.10 -8.53
N GLU A 382 -14.58 -8.40 -9.38
CA GLU A 382 -14.91 -8.22 -10.81
C GLU A 382 -14.99 -9.55 -11.56
N LEU A 383 -14.02 -10.45 -11.37
CA LEU A 383 -14.01 -11.75 -12.03
C LEU A 383 -15.07 -12.70 -11.49
N ASP A 384 -15.44 -12.60 -10.22
CA ASP A 384 -16.54 -13.38 -9.65
C ASP A 384 -17.92 -12.87 -10.13
N GLN A 385 -18.04 -11.57 -10.45
CA GLN A 385 -19.27 -11.02 -11.03
C GLN A 385 -19.67 -11.66 -12.38
N GLU A 386 -18.72 -12.28 -13.08
CA GLU A 386 -19.00 -13.06 -14.29
C GLU A 386 -19.84 -14.33 -14.02
N ARG A 387 -20.11 -14.70 -12.75
CA ARG A 387 -20.87 -15.90 -12.34
C ARG A 387 -22.28 -15.58 -11.84
N PRO A 388 -23.36 -16.05 -12.48
CA PRO A 388 -24.72 -15.97 -11.92
C PRO A 388 -24.94 -16.98 -10.78
N PRO A 389 -25.60 -16.64 -9.63
CA PRO A 389 -26.12 -15.34 -9.23
C PRO A 389 -25.10 -14.57 -8.37
N ALA A 390 -24.52 -13.52 -8.97
CA ALA A 390 -23.23 -12.95 -8.61
C ALA A 390 -23.17 -12.09 -7.33
N LYS A 391 -24.31 -11.64 -6.80
CA LYS A 391 -24.32 -10.59 -5.75
C LYS A 391 -24.45 -11.10 -4.31
N ARG A 392 -24.87 -12.37 -4.12
CA ARG A 392 -25.02 -12.99 -2.79
C ARG A 392 -23.94 -14.04 -2.47
N ALA A 393 -23.41 -14.70 -3.49
CA ALA A 393 -22.41 -15.76 -3.32
C ALA A 393 -21.05 -15.23 -2.85
N PHE A 394 -20.72 -13.97 -3.12
CA PHE A 394 -19.46 -13.37 -2.67
C PHE A 394 -19.32 -13.36 -1.13
N PHE A 395 -20.44 -13.35 -0.39
CA PHE A 395 -20.45 -13.26 1.07
C PHE A 395 -20.70 -14.58 1.79
N HIS A 396 -21.42 -15.49 1.15
CA HIS A 396 -21.91 -16.71 1.79
C HIS A 396 -21.86 -17.95 0.88
N GLY A 397 -21.29 -17.81 -0.32
CA GLY A 397 -21.18 -18.89 -1.31
C GLY A 397 -20.02 -19.83 -1.06
N ASP A 398 -20.04 -20.95 -1.77
CA ASP A 398 -18.96 -21.94 -1.82
C ASP A 398 -17.61 -21.26 -2.09
N HIS A 399 -16.52 -21.84 -1.56
CA HIS A 399 -15.15 -21.39 -1.75
C HIS A 399 -14.88 -20.88 -3.17
N LEU A 400 -14.31 -19.68 -3.29
CA LEU A 400 -13.96 -19.09 -4.58
C LEU A 400 -13.00 -20.04 -5.31
N PRO A 401 -13.31 -20.50 -6.54
CA PRO A 401 -12.45 -21.41 -7.28
C PRO A 401 -11.02 -20.88 -7.40
N THR A 402 -10.05 -21.75 -7.13
CA THR A 402 -8.63 -21.42 -7.15
C THR A 402 -8.14 -20.88 -8.49
N GLU A 403 -8.68 -21.40 -9.59
CA GLU A 403 -8.39 -20.91 -10.94
C GLU A 403 -8.78 -19.44 -11.12
N LEU A 404 -9.89 -19.01 -10.50
CA LEU A 404 -10.31 -17.61 -10.52
C LEU A 404 -9.38 -16.75 -9.65
N GLN A 405 -8.97 -17.25 -8.49
CA GLN A 405 -8.03 -16.55 -7.62
C GLN A 405 -6.69 -16.29 -8.32
N THR A 406 -6.09 -17.32 -8.91
CA THR A 406 -4.84 -17.18 -9.67
C THR A 406 -5.02 -16.23 -10.86
N ARG A 407 -6.13 -16.33 -11.61
CA ARG A 407 -6.43 -15.41 -12.71
C ARG A 407 -6.53 -13.96 -12.24
N ALA A 408 -7.20 -13.70 -11.12
CA ALA A 408 -7.34 -12.36 -10.55
C ALA A 408 -5.99 -11.77 -10.15
N PHE A 409 -5.18 -12.53 -9.41
CA PHE A 409 -3.87 -12.07 -8.95
C PHE A 409 -2.90 -11.85 -10.11
N THR A 410 -2.90 -12.73 -11.12
CA THR A 410 -2.12 -12.51 -12.34
C THR A 410 -2.64 -11.34 -13.17
N SER A 411 -3.96 -11.15 -13.27
CA SER A 411 -4.57 -9.98 -13.94
C SER A 411 -4.09 -8.67 -13.30
N TYR A 412 -4.19 -8.58 -11.98
CA TYR A 412 -3.73 -7.40 -11.24
C TYR A 412 -2.24 -7.15 -11.44
N ALA A 413 -1.40 -8.17 -11.28
CA ALA A 413 0.05 -8.06 -11.45
C ALA A 413 0.44 -7.55 -12.85
N LYS A 414 -0.26 -7.98 -13.89
CA LYS A 414 -0.10 -7.49 -15.27
C LYS A 414 -0.49 -6.02 -15.42
N LYS A 415 -1.66 -5.64 -14.90
CA LYS A 415 -2.12 -4.23 -14.92
C LYS A 415 -1.13 -3.34 -14.15
N TYR A 416 -0.66 -3.80 -13.00
CA TYR A 416 0.35 -3.12 -12.18
C TYR A 416 1.65 -2.94 -12.95
N SER A 417 2.20 -4.01 -13.53
CA SER A 417 3.44 -3.96 -14.31
C SER A 417 3.30 -3.09 -15.56
N ALA A 418 2.14 -3.07 -16.20
CA ALA A 418 1.86 -2.19 -17.33
C ALA A 418 1.82 -0.71 -16.91
N GLY A 419 1.34 -0.41 -15.71
CA GLY A 419 1.33 0.94 -15.13
C GLY A 419 2.74 1.54 -14.95
N LEU A 420 3.76 0.70 -14.72
CA LEU A 420 5.17 1.14 -14.64
C LEU A 420 5.72 1.66 -15.98
N HIS A 421 5.01 1.44 -17.09
CA HIS A 421 5.37 1.93 -18.41
C HIS A 421 4.67 3.26 -18.77
N ASP A 422 3.99 3.95 -17.84
CA ASP A 422 3.32 5.20 -18.14
C ASP A 422 4.36 6.26 -18.59
N PRO A 423 4.29 6.77 -19.85
CA PRO A 423 5.25 7.75 -20.35
C PRO A 423 5.18 9.10 -19.62
N ARG A 424 4.14 9.34 -18.81
CA ARG A 424 4.02 10.54 -17.96
C ARG A 424 4.86 10.45 -16.69
N GLN A 425 5.28 9.25 -16.29
CA GLN A 425 6.14 9.06 -15.13
C GLN A 425 7.62 9.33 -15.47
N PRO A 426 8.36 10.06 -14.61
CA PRO A 426 9.80 10.18 -14.74
C PRO A 426 10.46 8.80 -14.79
N TYR A 427 11.44 8.63 -15.67
CA TYR A 427 12.25 7.40 -15.77
C TYR A 427 11.47 6.10 -15.99
N SER A 428 10.25 6.14 -16.54
CA SER A 428 9.37 4.95 -16.68
C SER A 428 10.05 3.79 -17.43
N ARG A 429 10.87 4.09 -18.44
CA ARG A 429 11.64 3.09 -19.18
C ARG A 429 12.69 2.42 -18.29
N GLU A 430 13.51 3.23 -17.62
CA GLU A 430 14.58 2.78 -16.74
C GLU A 430 14.03 2.03 -15.51
N LEU A 431 12.93 2.52 -14.95
CA LEU A 431 12.19 1.89 -13.87
C LEU A 431 11.69 0.51 -14.29
N SER A 432 11.00 0.41 -15.43
CA SER A 432 10.53 -0.89 -15.91
C SER A 432 11.68 -1.86 -16.18
N LYS A 433 12.79 -1.39 -16.78
CA LYS A 433 14.01 -2.19 -16.96
C LYS A 433 14.56 -2.68 -15.62
N LEU A 434 14.63 -1.81 -14.61
CA LEU A 434 15.07 -2.16 -13.26
C LEU A 434 14.19 -3.24 -12.64
N ILE A 435 12.87 -3.05 -12.64
CA ILE A 435 11.92 -3.99 -12.03
C ILE A 435 11.94 -5.34 -12.75
N ARG A 436 11.98 -5.35 -14.08
CA ARG A 436 12.12 -6.59 -14.87
C ARG A 436 13.45 -7.28 -14.62
N GLY A 437 14.56 -6.54 -14.52
CA GLY A 437 15.89 -7.09 -14.26
C GLY A 437 15.97 -7.72 -12.88
N LEU A 438 15.58 -6.99 -11.83
CA LEU A 438 15.55 -7.55 -10.47
C LEU A 438 14.57 -8.72 -10.36
N GLY A 439 13.44 -8.64 -11.07
CA GLY A 439 12.43 -9.69 -11.12
C GLY A 439 12.95 -10.97 -11.75
N HIS A 440 13.57 -10.85 -12.92
CA HIS A 440 14.15 -11.99 -13.61
C HIS A 440 15.35 -12.57 -12.85
N LEU A 441 16.19 -11.71 -12.25
CA LEU A 441 17.26 -12.17 -11.36
C LEU A 441 16.72 -12.95 -10.15
N THR A 442 15.65 -12.46 -9.52
CA THR A 442 15.00 -13.17 -8.41
C THR A 442 14.44 -14.52 -8.87
N TYR A 443 13.80 -14.56 -10.04
CA TYR A 443 13.31 -15.78 -10.64
C TYR A 443 14.44 -16.80 -10.88
N LEU A 444 15.58 -16.38 -11.44
CA LEU A 444 16.74 -17.24 -11.65
C LEU A 444 17.29 -17.79 -10.31
N LEU A 445 17.44 -16.91 -9.30
CA LEU A 445 17.89 -17.30 -7.96
C LEU A 445 16.95 -18.31 -7.27
N GLN A 446 15.66 -18.28 -7.60
CA GLN A 446 14.63 -19.14 -7.02
C GLN A 446 14.30 -20.39 -7.85
N THR A 447 14.81 -20.53 -9.09
CA THR A 447 14.36 -21.60 -9.98
C THR A 447 15.42 -22.26 -10.86
N GLU A 448 16.57 -21.63 -11.12
CA GLU A 448 17.50 -22.12 -12.15
C GLU A 448 18.29 -23.35 -11.68
N ASP A 449 19.04 -23.24 -10.57
CA ASP A 449 19.64 -24.40 -9.91
C ASP A 449 18.66 -24.96 -8.86
N TYR A 450 17.98 -26.06 -9.19
CA TYR A 450 16.95 -26.66 -8.34
C TYR A 450 17.45 -27.02 -6.93
N ARG A 451 18.72 -27.39 -6.79
CA ARG A 451 19.30 -27.76 -5.50
C ARG A 451 19.51 -26.52 -4.66
N ILE A 452 20.17 -25.51 -5.22
CA ILE A 452 20.42 -24.23 -4.56
C ILE A 452 19.11 -23.54 -4.22
N ALA A 453 18.19 -23.45 -5.18
CA ALA A 453 16.89 -22.81 -4.99
C ALA A 453 16.04 -23.51 -3.91
N SER A 454 16.12 -24.84 -3.81
CA SER A 454 15.41 -25.59 -2.76
C SER A 454 16.08 -25.45 -1.39
N LEU A 455 17.41 -25.28 -1.34
CA LEU A 455 18.17 -25.04 -0.11
C LEU A 455 17.98 -23.61 0.43
N LEU A 456 18.08 -22.62 -0.47
CA LEU A 456 18.12 -21.19 -0.19
C LEU A 456 16.93 -20.46 -0.85
N PRO A 457 15.68 -20.79 -0.51
CA PRO A 457 14.52 -20.33 -1.28
C PRO A 457 14.12 -18.87 -1.05
N ASP A 458 14.60 -18.27 0.04
CA ASP A 458 14.17 -16.95 0.47
C ASP A 458 15.06 -15.82 -0.08
N ARG A 459 15.68 -16.04 -1.25
CA ARG A 459 16.46 -15.04 -1.99
C ARG A 459 15.54 -14.05 -2.71
N GLY A 460 15.96 -12.79 -2.78
CA GLY A 460 15.18 -11.71 -3.40
C GLY A 460 15.26 -10.36 -2.69
N ILE A 461 16.08 -10.25 -1.63
CA ILE A 461 16.54 -8.95 -1.12
C ILE A 461 17.89 -8.66 -1.77
N PHE A 462 18.05 -7.45 -2.30
CA PHE A 462 19.25 -6.98 -2.96
C PHE A 462 19.88 -5.86 -2.14
N ARG A 463 21.11 -6.09 -1.66
CA ARG A 463 21.92 -5.04 -1.03
C ARG A 463 22.67 -4.29 -2.11
N ILE A 464 22.36 -3.01 -2.26
CA ILE A 464 22.96 -2.13 -3.25
C ILE A 464 24.06 -1.33 -2.56
N ASP A 465 25.30 -1.63 -2.92
CA ASP A 465 26.48 -0.95 -2.37
C ASP A 465 26.84 0.26 -3.24
N PHE A 466 26.76 1.45 -2.64
CA PHE A 466 27.17 2.74 -3.19
C PHE A 466 28.54 3.19 -2.68
N GLU A 467 29.31 2.31 -2.03
CA GLU A 467 30.64 2.69 -1.57
C GLU A 467 31.49 3.24 -2.73
N PRO A 468 32.20 4.37 -2.52
CA PRO A 468 33.07 4.92 -3.55
C PRO A 468 34.17 3.90 -3.85
N SER A 469 34.12 3.28 -5.01
CA SER A 469 35.24 2.45 -5.45
C SER A 469 36.50 3.33 -5.48
N GLN A 470 37.63 2.85 -4.93
CA GLN A 470 38.92 3.57 -4.92
C GLN A 470 39.42 4.02 -6.31
N ARG A 471 38.71 3.66 -7.39
CA ARG A 471 38.93 4.04 -8.79
C ARG A 471 38.31 5.38 -9.20
N SER A 472 37.62 6.09 -8.30
CA SER A 472 36.88 7.34 -8.60
C SER A 472 37.75 8.60 -8.73
N LEU A 473 38.74 8.57 -9.62
CA LEU A 473 39.41 9.78 -10.13
C LEU A 473 38.61 10.47 -11.27
N PHE A 474 37.45 9.91 -11.67
CA PHE A 474 36.52 10.46 -12.65
C PHE A 474 35.27 11.02 -11.94
N LEU A 475 35.39 12.25 -11.42
CA LEU A 475 34.58 12.75 -10.29
C LEU A 475 33.17 13.28 -10.62
N GLU A 476 32.79 13.49 -11.88
CA GLU A 476 31.49 14.12 -12.21
C GLU A 476 30.48 13.20 -12.88
N GLU A 477 30.87 12.46 -13.93
CA GLU A 477 29.98 11.53 -14.62
C GLU A 477 29.51 10.40 -13.70
N ASP A 478 30.42 9.85 -12.89
CA ASP A 478 30.09 8.76 -11.96
C ASP A 478 29.09 9.22 -10.89
N ARG A 479 29.24 10.45 -10.39
CA ARG A 479 28.28 11.08 -9.47
C ARG A 479 26.93 11.38 -10.13
N ALA A 480 26.90 11.67 -11.43
CA ALA A 480 25.66 11.85 -12.17
C ALA A 480 24.90 10.52 -12.31
N TYR A 481 25.61 9.43 -12.60
CA TYR A 481 25.02 8.09 -12.65
C TYR A 481 24.58 7.56 -11.29
N GLU A 482 25.38 7.79 -10.25
CA GLU A 482 24.97 7.43 -8.88
C GLU A 482 23.66 8.12 -8.50
N ARG A 483 23.55 9.42 -8.79
CA ARG A 483 22.30 10.18 -8.61
C ARG A 483 21.15 9.59 -9.41
N LEU A 484 21.37 9.26 -10.69
CA LEU A 484 20.35 8.64 -11.53
C LEU A 484 19.87 7.29 -10.97
N VAL A 485 20.78 6.41 -10.54
CA VAL A 485 20.44 5.14 -9.89
C VAL A 485 19.58 5.38 -8.65
N ARG A 486 19.98 6.34 -7.79
CA ARG A 486 19.23 6.68 -6.59
C ARG A 486 17.84 7.23 -6.92
N GLU A 487 17.70 8.13 -7.89
CA GLU A 487 16.39 8.65 -8.30
C GLU A 487 15.48 7.55 -8.86
N ILE A 488 15.99 6.62 -9.66
CA ILE A 488 15.20 5.48 -10.16
C ILE A 488 14.80 4.53 -9.01
N LEU A 489 15.67 4.30 -8.03
CA LEU A 489 15.31 3.52 -6.84
C LEU A 489 14.26 4.23 -5.98
N LYS A 490 14.34 5.56 -5.85
CA LYS A 490 13.28 6.35 -5.19
C LYS A 490 11.97 6.17 -5.94
N GLU A 491 11.98 6.29 -7.26
CA GLU A 491 10.80 6.11 -8.09
C GLU A 491 10.22 4.69 -7.95
N ALA A 492 11.07 3.66 -7.87
CA ALA A 492 10.62 2.29 -7.64
C ALA A 492 9.92 2.10 -6.30
N VAL A 493 10.38 2.79 -5.25
CA VAL A 493 9.71 2.78 -3.93
C VAL A 493 8.45 3.64 -3.96
N TYR A 494 8.50 4.81 -4.60
CA TYR A 494 7.39 5.74 -4.78
C TYR A 494 6.19 5.09 -5.47
N THR A 495 6.44 4.44 -6.60
CA THR A 495 5.43 3.71 -7.38
C THR A 495 4.94 2.44 -6.67
N GLY A 496 5.52 2.09 -5.52
CA GLY A 496 5.21 0.87 -4.79
C GLY A 496 5.75 -0.39 -5.46
N ALA A 497 6.57 -0.31 -6.51
CA ALA A 497 7.14 -1.48 -7.18
C ALA A 497 8.24 -2.17 -6.35
N ALA A 498 8.87 -1.44 -5.43
CA ALA A 498 9.89 -1.94 -4.54
C ALA A 498 9.65 -1.56 -3.06
N ARG A 499 10.39 -2.22 -2.17
CA ARG A 499 10.36 -2.04 -0.71
C ARG A 499 11.78 -1.96 -0.20
N ILE A 500 12.04 -0.96 0.65
CA ILE A 500 13.28 -0.86 1.42
C ILE A 500 13.11 -1.75 2.67
N GLU A 501 14.08 -2.62 2.90
CA GLU A 501 14.18 -3.45 4.11
C GLU A 501 15.21 -2.87 5.10
N ASP A 502 16.26 -2.20 4.60
CA ASP A 502 17.24 -1.47 5.42
C ASP A 502 17.89 -0.33 4.62
N GLY A 503 18.30 0.73 5.33
CA GLY A 503 18.90 1.94 4.76
C GLY A 503 17.89 3.02 4.31
N SER A 504 18.43 4.14 3.80
CA SER A 504 17.63 5.27 3.31
C SER A 504 18.17 5.78 1.97
N ILE A 505 17.28 5.94 0.99
CA ILE A 505 17.66 6.36 -0.37
C ILE A 505 18.07 7.84 -0.36
N GLY A 506 19.38 8.08 -0.43
CA GLY A 506 19.98 9.42 -0.51
C GLY A 506 20.97 9.74 0.59
N ILE A 507 20.94 8.98 1.70
CA ILE A 507 21.86 9.16 2.83
C ILE A 507 22.78 7.94 2.98
N SER A 508 22.23 6.74 2.81
CA SER A 508 22.97 5.51 3.07
C SER A 508 23.93 5.13 1.94
N THR A 509 25.08 4.60 2.33
CA THR A 509 26.06 3.97 1.44
C THR A 509 25.64 2.57 1.00
N THR A 510 24.72 1.94 1.73
CA THR A 510 24.12 0.65 1.39
C THR A 510 22.60 0.74 1.50
N ILE A 511 21.89 0.06 0.61
CA ILE A 511 20.42 0.02 0.59
C ILE A 511 19.98 -1.42 0.36
N ASP A 512 19.18 -1.97 1.26
CA ASP A 512 18.58 -3.29 1.10
C ASP A 512 17.18 -3.14 0.53
N LEU A 513 16.96 -3.68 -0.67
CA LEU A 513 15.75 -3.50 -1.47
C LEU A 513 15.21 -4.85 -1.93
N ARG A 514 13.89 -5.02 -1.92
CA ARG A 514 13.22 -6.11 -2.64
C ARG A 514 12.07 -5.60 -3.50
N LEU A 515 11.59 -6.45 -4.39
CA LEU A 515 10.36 -6.18 -5.14
C LEU A 515 9.11 -6.32 -4.26
N ALA A 516 8.07 -5.57 -4.61
CA ALA A 516 6.76 -5.68 -3.98
C ALA A 516 6.10 -7.02 -4.28
N GLY A 517 5.39 -7.58 -3.30
CA GLY A 517 4.74 -8.88 -3.40
C GLY A 517 3.80 -8.99 -4.60
N VAL A 518 3.08 -7.91 -4.92
CA VAL A 518 2.13 -7.79 -6.03
C VAL A 518 2.70 -8.15 -7.41
N LEU A 519 4.00 -7.96 -7.62
CA LEU A 519 4.66 -8.27 -8.90
C LEU A 519 4.94 -9.77 -9.07
N SER A 520 4.89 -10.54 -7.98
CA SER A 520 5.24 -11.96 -7.98
C SER A 520 4.49 -12.78 -9.03
N PRO A 521 3.16 -12.63 -9.23
CA PRO A 521 2.43 -13.41 -10.22
C PRO A 521 2.86 -13.18 -11.65
N GLU A 522 3.22 -11.95 -12.01
CA GLU A 522 3.71 -11.66 -13.36
C GLU A 522 5.15 -12.17 -13.54
N LEU A 523 5.96 -12.06 -12.50
CA LEU A 523 7.38 -12.47 -12.50
C LEU A 523 7.60 -13.96 -12.17
N GLN A 524 6.53 -14.71 -11.88
CA GLN A 524 6.56 -16.13 -11.48
C GLN A 524 7.45 -16.41 -10.27
N LEU A 525 7.43 -15.53 -9.26
CA LEU A 525 8.23 -15.65 -8.04
C LEU A 525 7.52 -16.49 -6.96
N ALA A 526 8.29 -17.07 -6.02
CA ALA A 526 7.70 -17.80 -4.91
C ALA A 526 6.71 -16.92 -4.10
N PRO A 527 5.53 -17.43 -3.70
CA PRO A 527 4.52 -16.66 -2.97
C PRO A 527 4.89 -16.51 -1.47
N ARG A 528 6.08 -15.95 -1.21
CA ARG A 528 6.63 -15.73 0.12
C ARG A 528 7.61 -14.58 0.14
N LYS A 529 7.66 -13.85 1.27
CA LYS A 529 8.60 -12.75 1.48
C LYS A 529 10.04 -13.30 1.53
N PRO A 530 10.97 -12.79 0.71
CA PRO A 530 12.38 -13.13 0.82
C PRO A 530 12.98 -12.52 2.09
N PHE A 531 14.03 -13.15 2.62
CA PHE A 531 14.80 -12.62 3.76
C PHE A 531 16.32 -12.79 3.59
N ARG A 532 16.76 -13.43 2.51
CA ARG A 532 18.19 -13.56 2.18
C ARG A 532 18.62 -12.44 1.26
N ILE A 533 19.74 -11.84 1.61
CA ILE A 533 20.35 -10.70 0.95
C ILE A 533 21.34 -11.19 -0.11
N SER A 534 21.28 -10.61 -1.31
CA SER A 534 22.25 -10.76 -2.39
C SER A 534 22.88 -9.40 -2.67
N SER A 535 24.19 -9.28 -2.53
CA SER A 535 24.89 -8.01 -2.78
C SER A 535 25.05 -7.76 -4.28
N ILE A 536 24.67 -6.57 -4.71
CA ILE A 536 24.90 -6.04 -6.05
C ILE A 536 25.52 -4.65 -5.92
N SER A 537 26.52 -4.35 -6.75
CA SER A 537 27.11 -3.02 -6.81
C SER A 537 26.20 -2.05 -7.57
N TYR A 538 26.21 -0.78 -7.20
CA TYR A 538 25.48 0.23 -7.96
C TYR A 538 25.93 0.31 -9.44
N LEU A 539 27.20 -0.04 -9.74
CA LEU A 539 27.73 -0.11 -11.10
C LEU A 539 27.01 -1.17 -11.95
N GLN A 540 26.64 -2.31 -11.35
CA GLN A 540 25.84 -3.32 -12.06
C GLN A 540 24.46 -2.75 -12.38
N LEU A 541 23.82 -2.02 -11.46
CA LEU A 541 22.53 -1.38 -11.73
C LEU A 541 22.63 -0.27 -12.79
N ARG A 542 23.72 0.52 -12.76
CA ARG A 542 24.00 1.52 -13.78
C ARG A 542 24.03 0.89 -15.18
N ASP A 543 24.67 -0.26 -15.34
CA ASP A 543 24.71 -0.95 -16.63
C ASP A 543 23.31 -1.36 -17.13
N LEU A 544 22.38 -1.69 -16.23
CA LEU A 544 21.00 -2.03 -16.60
C LEU A 544 20.19 -0.82 -17.05
N ILE A 545 20.31 0.29 -16.32
CA ILE A 545 19.44 1.46 -16.48
C ILE A 545 20.04 2.54 -17.39
N SER A 546 21.35 2.49 -17.67
CA SER A 546 21.99 3.49 -18.53
C SER A 546 21.42 3.42 -19.95
N PRO A 547 20.94 4.53 -20.52
CA PRO A 547 20.44 4.56 -21.90
C PRO A 547 21.48 4.10 -22.94
N GLN A 548 22.77 4.22 -22.61
CA GLN A 548 23.89 3.91 -23.50
C GLN A 548 24.25 2.42 -23.53
N SER A 549 23.84 1.63 -22.53
CA SER A 549 24.28 0.22 -22.43
C SER A 549 23.63 -0.68 -23.48
N GLY A 550 22.43 -0.33 -23.95
CA GLY A 550 21.61 -1.19 -24.80
C GLY A 550 21.27 -2.54 -24.16
N MET A 551 21.56 -2.72 -22.86
CA MET A 551 21.42 -3.99 -22.17
C MET A 551 19.96 -4.26 -21.87
N GLU A 552 19.50 -5.46 -22.21
CA GLU A 552 18.17 -5.93 -21.86
C GLU A 552 18.16 -6.54 -20.46
N ALA A 553 16.99 -6.51 -19.82
CA ALA A 553 16.83 -6.88 -18.42
C ALA A 553 17.21 -8.34 -18.17
N GLU A 554 16.84 -9.22 -19.08
CA GLU A 554 17.11 -10.65 -19.02
C GLU A 554 18.61 -10.94 -19.14
N ASP A 555 19.29 -10.33 -20.11
CA ASP A 555 20.75 -10.49 -20.31
C ASP A 555 21.54 -9.99 -19.10
N TRP A 556 21.13 -8.83 -18.57
CA TRP A 556 21.72 -8.29 -17.34
C TRP A 556 21.57 -9.26 -16.17
N SER A 557 20.37 -9.81 -15.99
CA SER A 557 20.06 -10.72 -14.88
C SER A 557 20.88 -12.01 -14.96
N TYR A 558 21.03 -12.60 -16.15
CA TYR A 558 21.88 -13.78 -16.34
C TYR A 558 23.34 -13.48 -16.00
N ARG A 559 23.86 -12.33 -16.42
CA ARG A 559 25.23 -11.90 -16.12
C ARG A 559 25.46 -11.77 -14.60
N VAL A 560 24.53 -11.13 -13.89
CA VAL A 560 24.61 -10.95 -12.44
C VAL A 560 24.38 -12.28 -11.71
N TYR A 561 23.45 -13.11 -12.16
CA TYR A 561 23.19 -14.43 -11.59
C TYR A 561 24.44 -15.31 -11.62
N ASN A 562 25.17 -15.35 -12.74
CA ASN A 562 26.41 -16.13 -12.85
C ASN A 562 27.47 -15.65 -11.84
N GLN A 563 27.64 -14.34 -11.68
CA GLN A 563 28.56 -13.76 -10.70
C GLN A 563 28.16 -14.09 -9.25
N LEU A 564 26.87 -14.01 -8.93
CA LEU A 564 26.36 -14.39 -7.61
C LEU A 564 26.51 -15.89 -7.37
N SER A 565 26.38 -16.71 -8.42
CA SER A 565 26.41 -18.18 -8.35
C SER A 565 27.80 -18.73 -8.03
N GLU A 566 28.86 -18.04 -8.44
CA GLU A 566 30.25 -18.41 -8.12
C GLU A 566 30.54 -18.41 -6.61
N ASN A 567 29.79 -17.63 -5.81
CA ASN A 567 29.99 -17.53 -4.36
C ASN A 567 29.20 -18.58 -3.54
N ILE A 568 28.23 -19.26 -4.16
CA ILE A 568 27.27 -20.15 -3.50
C ILE A 568 27.88 -21.42 -2.85
N PRO A 569 28.98 -22.03 -3.35
CA PRO A 569 29.57 -23.21 -2.72
C PRO A 569 29.91 -23.02 -1.23
N SER A 570 30.25 -21.78 -0.82
CA SER A 570 30.53 -21.45 0.58
C SER A 570 29.28 -21.45 1.47
N GLU A 571 28.14 -21.01 0.94
CA GLU A 571 26.85 -20.94 1.65
C GLU A 571 26.22 -22.33 1.83
N ILE A 572 26.28 -23.17 0.80
CA ILE A 572 25.78 -24.56 0.84
C ILE A 572 26.51 -25.36 1.93
N ALA A 573 27.84 -25.20 2.02
CA ALA A 573 28.64 -25.88 3.04
C ALA A 573 28.21 -25.49 4.46
N HIS A 574 27.88 -24.21 4.69
CA HIS A 574 27.41 -23.73 5.98
C HIS A 574 26.00 -24.24 6.34
N GLU A 575 25.10 -24.34 5.35
CA GLU A 575 23.70 -24.76 5.57
C GLU A 575 23.53 -26.27 5.71
N THR A 576 24.37 -27.07 5.05
CA THR A 576 24.33 -28.54 5.12
C THR A 576 25.03 -29.11 6.35
N LEU A 577 26.02 -28.39 6.92
CA LEU A 577 26.87 -28.89 8.02
C LEU A 577 26.54 -28.32 9.42
N ASN A 578 25.65 -27.33 9.54
CA ASN A 578 25.43 -26.65 10.83
C ASN A 578 24.08 -27.02 11.47
N PRO A 579 24.03 -28.03 12.37
CA PRO A 579 22.80 -28.47 13.03
C PRO A 579 22.26 -27.50 14.10
N ARG A 580 22.97 -26.40 14.41
CA ARG A 580 22.61 -25.48 15.52
C ARG A 580 21.77 -24.26 15.13
N MET A 581 21.49 -24.04 13.84
CA MET A 581 20.63 -22.92 13.39
C MET A 581 19.21 -23.35 12.99
N LEU A 582 18.80 -24.60 13.26
CA LEU A 582 17.46 -25.14 12.98
C LEU A 582 16.62 -25.27 14.23
#